data_AF-A0A2K3LJ60-F1
#
_entry.id   AF-A0A2K3LJ60-F1
#
_cell.length_a   1.000
_cell.length_b   1.000
_cell.length_c   1.000
_cell.angle_alpha   90.00
_cell.angle_beta   90.00
_cell.angle_gamma   90.00
#
_symmetry.space_group_name_H-M   'P 1'
#
loop_
_entity.id
_entity.type
_entity.pdbx_description
1 polymer ?
#
loop_
_entity_poly.entity_id
_entity_poly.type
_entity_poly.pdbx_seq_one_letter_code
_entity_poly.pdbx_strand_id
1 'polypeptide(L)'
;GNCPYGVDLAKNLVVMLQNVLWSCGTIRISFSRRTPDKISKVLIKEFSTNPKVQIWDGEGPNPHMGHLAWADAFVITADSVSMLSEACSTGKPVYVIGAELCTWKFADFQNSLQKQGVARPFTGMENITESWFYPPLNDTAVAASQVIAALAQRGWTIRA
;
A
#
# COMPACT_ATOMS: atom_id res chain seq x y z
N GLY A 1 -11.18 -14.80 -5.97
CA GLY A 1 -11.15 -13.66 -5.02
C GLY A 1 -11.43 -12.38 -5.78
N ASN A 2 -11.81 -11.30 -5.09
CA ASN A 2 -12.19 -10.04 -5.76
C ASN A 2 -10.99 -9.25 -6.35
N CYS A 3 -9.76 -9.68 -6.07
CA CYS A 3 -8.56 -9.32 -6.83
C CYS A 3 -7.73 -10.62 -7.00
N PRO A 4 -7.79 -11.32 -8.14
CA PRO A 4 -7.13 -12.60 -8.33
C PRO A 4 -5.64 -12.42 -8.65
N TYR A 5 -4.81 -12.31 -7.62
CA TYR A 5 -3.36 -12.20 -7.80
C TYR A 5 -2.71 -13.55 -8.04
N GLY A 6 -1.99 -13.65 -9.15
CA GLY A 6 -1.19 -14.80 -9.53
C GLY A 6 0.31 -14.57 -9.36
N VAL A 7 1.07 -15.62 -9.67
CA VAL A 7 2.54 -15.53 -9.78
C VAL A 7 2.96 -14.52 -10.85
N ASP A 8 2.13 -14.30 -11.87
CA ASP A 8 2.41 -13.34 -12.94
C ASP A 8 2.46 -11.89 -12.42
N LEU A 9 1.58 -11.53 -11.48
CA LEU A 9 1.63 -10.21 -10.85
C LEU A 9 2.92 -10.04 -10.04
N ALA A 10 3.37 -11.10 -9.36
CA ALA A 10 4.62 -11.09 -8.61
C ALA A 10 5.84 -10.91 -9.53
N LYS A 11 5.86 -11.60 -10.67
CA LYS A 11 6.91 -11.45 -11.70
C LYS A 11 6.91 -10.04 -12.30
N ASN A 12 5.73 -9.50 -12.61
CA ASN A 12 5.61 -8.13 -13.10
C ASN A 12 6.12 -7.13 -12.06
N LEU A 13 5.75 -7.31 -10.79
CA LEU A 13 6.26 -6.48 -9.69
C LEU A 13 7.79 -6.54 -9.59
N VAL A 14 8.41 -7.71 -9.74
CA VAL A 14 9.87 -7.84 -9.76
C VAL A 14 10.47 -6.96 -10.86
N VAL A 15 9.96 -7.06 -12.09
CA VAL A 15 10.45 -6.26 -13.23
C VAL A 15 10.26 -4.76 -12.96
N MET A 16 9.09 -4.36 -12.49
CA MET A 16 8.79 -2.96 -12.19
C MET A 16 9.72 -2.41 -11.09
N LEU A 17 9.96 -3.17 -10.02
CA LEU A 17 10.87 -2.77 -8.95
C LEU A 17 12.31 -2.67 -9.46
N GLN A 18 12.77 -3.61 -10.29
CA GLN A 18 14.10 -3.56 -10.91
C GLN A 18 14.28 -2.28 -11.75
N ASN A 19 13.26 -1.89 -12.51
CA ASN A 19 13.31 -0.70 -13.36
C ASN A 19 13.39 0.62 -12.58
N VAL A 20 12.97 0.64 -11.31
CA VAL A 20 13.03 1.85 -10.47
C VAL A 20 14.20 1.86 -9.47
N LEU A 21 14.99 0.79 -9.40
CA LEU A 21 16.13 0.69 -8.47
C LEU A 21 17.21 1.78 -8.66
N TRP A 22 17.32 2.33 -9.88
CA TRP A 22 18.27 3.39 -10.18
C TRP A 22 17.88 4.72 -9.54
N SER A 23 16.58 4.98 -9.35
CA SER A 23 16.05 6.24 -8.83
C SER A 23 15.66 6.19 -7.35
N CYS A 24 15.63 5.00 -6.73
CA CYS A 24 15.38 4.86 -5.30
C CYS A 24 16.65 4.62 -4.47
N GLY A 25 16.61 5.03 -3.20
CA GLY A 25 17.64 4.70 -2.20
C GLY A 25 17.64 3.20 -1.87
N THR A 26 16.64 2.77 -1.09
CA THR A 26 16.43 1.37 -0.70
C THR A 26 14.97 0.97 -0.81
N ILE A 27 14.70 -0.29 -1.16
CA ILE A 27 13.35 -0.87 -1.16
C ILE A 27 13.18 -1.72 0.10
N ARG A 28 12.15 -1.43 0.88
CA ARG A 28 11.75 -2.21 2.06
C ARG A 28 10.46 -2.97 1.74
N ILE A 29 10.51 -4.30 1.79
CA ILE A 29 9.37 -5.16 1.45
C ILE A 29 8.89 -5.87 2.70
N SER A 30 7.59 -5.82 2.96
CA SER A 30 6.92 -6.63 3.99
C SER A 30 5.69 -7.29 3.40
N PHE A 31 5.45 -8.55 3.77
CA PHE A 31 4.27 -9.29 3.33
C PHE A 31 3.17 -9.25 4.39
N SER A 32 1.92 -9.30 3.95
CA SER A 32 0.80 -9.51 4.87
C SER A 32 0.64 -11.00 5.17
N ARG A 33 -0.04 -11.34 6.27
CA ARG A 33 -0.42 -12.74 6.60
C ARG A 33 -1.25 -13.43 5.49
N ARG A 34 -1.85 -12.67 4.59
CA ARG A 34 -2.68 -13.17 3.48
C ARG A 34 -1.88 -13.43 2.21
N THR A 35 -0.60 -13.04 2.17
CA THR A 35 0.25 -13.21 0.98
C THR A 35 0.64 -14.68 0.85
N PRO A 36 0.29 -15.38 -0.25
CA PRO A 36 0.66 -16.79 -0.41
C PRO A 36 2.17 -16.98 -0.53
N ASP A 37 2.71 -18.04 0.07
CA ASP A 37 4.14 -18.40 0.04
C ASP A 37 4.75 -18.40 -1.37
N LYS A 38 4.01 -18.87 -2.37
CA LYS A 38 4.48 -18.90 -3.75
C LYS A 38 4.78 -17.50 -4.31
N ILE A 39 4.12 -16.47 -3.78
CA ILE A 39 4.31 -15.07 -4.17
C ILE A 39 5.53 -14.49 -3.46
N SER A 40 5.62 -14.65 -2.13
CA SER A 40 6.77 -14.14 -1.36
C SER A 40 8.08 -14.79 -1.82
N LYS A 41 8.08 -16.09 -2.11
CA LYS A 41 9.26 -16.82 -2.62
C LYS A 41 9.80 -16.28 -3.95
N VAL A 42 8.93 -15.75 -4.84
CA VAL A 42 9.39 -15.11 -6.09
C VAL A 42 10.21 -13.86 -5.76
N LEU A 43 9.68 -12.97 -4.93
CA LEU A 43 10.36 -11.73 -4.56
C LEU A 43 11.65 -12.00 -3.78
N ILE A 44 11.62 -12.96 -2.83
CA ILE A 44 12.80 -13.35 -2.06
C ILE A 44 13.89 -13.90 -2.98
N LYS A 45 13.55 -14.81 -3.89
CA LYS A 45 14.52 -15.38 -4.82
C LYS A 45 15.21 -14.30 -5.65
N GLU A 46 14.44 -13.38 -6.22
CA GLU A 46 14.95 -12.38 -7.16
C GLU A 46 15.75 -11.27 -6.46
N PHE A 47 15.45 -10.94 -5.21
CA PHE A 47 16.07 -9.79 -4.51
C PHE A 47 17.00 -10.17 -3.34
N SER A 48 17.10 -11.43 -2.94
CA SER A 48 17.91 -11.85 -1.77
C SER A 48 19.39 -11.43 -1.81
N THR A 49 19.96 -11.24 -3.00
CA THR A 49 21.36 -10.82 -3.18
C THR A 49 21.52 -9.33 -3.49
N ASN A 50 20.42 -8.58 -3.58
CA ASN A 50 20.46 -7.16 -3.94
C ASN A 50 20.64 -6.29 -2.67
N PRO A 51 21.76 -5.56 -2.53
CA PRO A 51 22.05 -4.79 -1.31
C PRO A 51 21.10 -3.61 -1.08
N LYS A 52 20.37 -3.14 -2.10
CA LYS A 52 19.38 -2.07 -1.97
C LYS A 52 18.00 -2.57 -1.54
N VAL A 53 17.75 -3.89 -1.56
CA VAL A 53 16.44 -4.45 -1.23
C VAL A 53 16.53 -5.23 0.06
N GLN A 54 15.67 -4.88 1.02
CA GLN A 54 15.60 -5.58 2.28
C GLN A 54 14.16 -6.07 2.49
N ILE A 55 14.02 -7.38 2.60
CA ILE A 55 12.73 -8.05 2.78
C ILE A 55 12.62 -8.44 4.26
N TRP A 56 11.52 -8.06 4.89
CA TRP A 56 11.21 -8.50 6.24
C TRP A 56 10.89 -10.00 6.22
N ASP A 57 11.60 -10.75 7.06
CA ASP A 57 11.52 -12.20 7.19
C ASP A 57 10.31 -12.68 8.01
N GLY A 58 9.59 -11.74 8.64
CA GLY A 58 8.46 -12.04 9.52
C GLY A 58 8.83 -12.11 10.99
N GLU A 59 10.12 -11.95 11.33
CA GLU A 59 10.61 -12.00 12.70
C GLU A 59 10.62 -10.61 13.35
N GLY A 60 10.30 -10.57 14.64
CA GLY A 60 10.23 -9.33 15.41
C GLY A 60 8.99 -8.48 15.13
N PRO A 61 8.99 -7.19 15.54
CA PRO A 61 7.85 -6.30 15.34
C PRO A 61 7.57 -6.03 13.86
N ASN A 62 6.28 -5.95 13.50
CA ASN A 62 5.86 -5.60 12.15
C ASN A 62 6.40 -4.21 11.76
N PRO A 63 7.17 -4.08 10.65
CA PRO A 63 7.84 -2.83 10.29
C PRO A 63 6.90 -1.75 9.73
N HIS A 64 5.61 -2.05 9.54
CA HIS A 64 4.63 -1.18 8.89
C HIS A 64 4.60 0.25 9.44
N MET A 65 4.58 0.43 10.76
CA MET A 65 4.60 1.78 11.35
C MET A 65 5.89 2.54 11.03
N GLY A 66 7.03 1.85 10.99
CA GLY A 66 8.29 2.43 10.57
C GLY A 66 8.28 2.81 9.08
N HIS A 67 7.68 1.97 8.23
CA HIS A 67 7.49 2.29 6.81
C HIS A 67 6.64 3.55 6.63
N LEU A 68 5.50 3.67 7.33
CA LEU A 68 4.64 4.87 7.25
C LEU A 68 5.41 6.15 7.64
N ALA A 69 6.19 6.08 8.73
CA ALA A 69 6.96 7.22 9.22
C ALA A 69 8.06 7.65 8.23
N TRP A 70 8.85 6.70 7.72
CA TRP A 70 10.14 6.99 7.07
C TRP A 70 10.18 6.81 5.56
N ALA A 71 9.25 6.06 4.94
CA ALA A 71 9.30 5.86 3.50
C ALA A 71 9.04 7.18 2.74
N ASP A 72 9.72 7.38 1.63
CA ASP A 72 9.49 8.53 0.72
C ASP A 72 8.32 8.26 -0.24
N ALA A 73 8.06 6.98 -0.55
CA ALA A 73 6.98 6.53 -1.43
C ALA A 73 6.53 5.10 -1.05
N PHE A 74 5.29 4.76 -1.41
CA PHE A 74 4.70 3.44 -1.16
C PHE A 74 4.30 2.75 -2.46
N VAL A 75 4.48 1.44 -2.53
CA VAL A 75 3.89 0.57 -3.57
C VAL A 75 3.09 -0.52 -2.86
N ILE A 76 1.76 -0.54 -3.06
CA ILE A 76 0.85 -1.39 -2.29
C ILE A 76 -0.10 -2.14 -3.24
N THR A 77 -0.44 -3.39 -2.92
CA THR A 77 -1.42 -4.16 -3.70
C THR A 77 -2.83 -3.59 -3.52
N ALA A 78 -3.62 -3.54 -4.60
CA ALA A 78 -4.95 -2.93 -4.60
C ALA A 78 -5.96 -3.53 -3.59
N ASP A 79 -5.78 -4.77 -3.15
CA ASP A 79 -6.63 -5.42 -2.17
C ASP A 79 -6.29 -5.05 -0.71
N SER A 80 -5.17 -4.38 -0.46
CA SER A 80 -4.70 -3.99 0.87
C SER A 80 -5.30 -2.65 1.30
N VAL A 81 -6.62 -2.61 1.38
CA VAL A 81 -7.44 -1.40 1.63
C VAL A 81 -6.95 -0.61 2.84
N SER A 82 -6.77 -1.26 4.00
CA SER A 82 -6.29 -0.57 5.22
C SER A 82 -4.90 0.03 5.04
N MET A 83 -3.98 -0.72 4.42
CA MET A 83 -2.61 -0.25 4.19
C MET A 83 -2.58 0.92 3.21
N LEU A 84 -3.42 0.90 2.18
CA LEU A 84 -3.59 2.02 1.26
C LEU A 84 -4.14 3.25 1.97
N SER A 85 -5.21 3.11 2.77
CA SER A 85 -5.76 4.23 3.53
C SER A 85 -4.74 4.84 4.50
N GLU A 86 -3.97 4.01 5.21
CA GLU A 86 -2.92 4.45 6.14
C GLU A 86 -1.78 5.16 5.39
N ALA A 87 -1.30 4.60 4.28
CA ALA A 87 -0.28 5.23 3.45
C ALA A 87 -0.77 6.57 2.86
N CYS A 88 -2.01 6.62 2.38
CA CYS A 88 -2.63 7.86 1.92
C CYS A 88 -2.84 8.90 3.04
N SER A 89 -2.86 8.47 4.31
CA SER A 89 -2.93 9.39 5.45
C SER A 89 -1.56 10.03 5.77
N THR A 90 -0.50 9.67 5.04
CA THR A 90 0.82 10.33 5.17
C THR A 90 0.97 11.54 4.25
N GLY A 91 0.13 11.67 3.22
CA GLY A 91 0.26 12.69 2.17
C GLY A 91 1.44 12.48 1.20
N LYS A 92 2.15 11.35 1.31
CA LYS A 92 3.32 11.00 0.49
C LYS A 92 2.90 10.22 -0.77
N PRO A 93 3.74 10.14 -1.81
CA PRO A 93 3.54 9.27 -2.97
C PRO A 93 3.03 7.86 -2.64
N VAL A 94 1.85 7.49 -3.16
CA VAL A 94 1.29 6.14 -3.07
C VAL A 94 1.02 5.61 -4.47
N TYR A 95 1.63 4.46 -4.76
CA TYR A 95 1.41 3.70 -5.97
C TYR A 95 0.68 2.40 -5.70
N VAL A 96 -0.16 1.98 -6.65
CA VAL A 96 -0.99 0.79 -6.56
C VAL A 96 -0.66 -0.19 -7.67
N ILE A 97 -0.53 -1.47 -7.32
CA ILE A 97 -0.39 -2.57 -8.28
C ILE A 97 -1.58 -3.53 -8.23
N GLY A 98 -2.02 -4.00 -9.41
CA GLY A 98 -3.08 -4.99 -9.55
C GLY A 98 -4.49 -4.43 -9.37
N ALA A 99 -4.68 -3.12 -9.56
CA ALA A 99 -5.99 -2.46 -9.47
C ALA A 99 -6.92 -2.88 -10.62
N GLU A 100 -6.35 -3.07 -11.82
CA GLU A 100 -7.01 -3.55 -13.02
C GLU A 100 -7.58 -4.98 -12.90
N LEU A 101 -7.07 -5.74 -11.94
CA LEU A 101 -7.54 -7.10 -11.64
C LEU A 101 -8.66 -7.11 -10.60
N CYS A 102 -8.91 -5.98 -9.91
CA CYS A 102 -9.91 -5.92 -8.87
C CYS A 102 -11.32 -5.74 -9.42
N THR A 103 -12.31 -6.29 -8.71
CA THR A 103 -13.73 -6.17 -9.02
C THR A 103 -14.53 -5.68 -7.81
N TRP A 104 -15.79 -5.30 -8.06
CA TRP A 104 -16.75 -4.89 -7.03
C TRP A 104 -16.20 -3.73 -6.18
N LYS A 105 -16.40 -3.77 -4.86
CA LYS A 105 -15.99 -2.70 -3.93
C LYS A 105 -14.50 -2.35 -3.96
N PHE A 106 -13.64 -3.29 -4.37
CA PHE A 106 -12.21 -3.01 -4.49
C PHE A 106 -11.93 -2.13 -5.71
N ALA A 107 -12.57 -2.41 -6.85
CA ALA A 107 -12.48 -1.53 -8.02
C ALA A 107 -13.03 -0.13 -7.70
N ASP A 108 -14.16 -0.04 -7.00
CA ASP A 108 -14.73 1.24 -6.57
C ASP A 108 -13.80 2.02 -5.64
N PHE A 109 -13.18 1.32 -4.68
CA PHE A 109 -12.19 1.91 -3.78
C PHE A 109 -10.98 2.45 -4.55
N GLN A 110 -10.40 1.67 -5.47
CA GLN A 110 -9.26 2.12 -6.28
C GLN A 110 -9.63 3.31 -7.17
N ASN A 111 -10.80 3.27 -7.80
CA ASN A 111 -11.31 4.39 -8.60
C ASN A 111 -11.48 5.66 -7.75
N SER A 112 -11.93 5.54 -6.51
CA SER A 112 -12.05 6.66 -5.58
C SER A 112 -10.69 7.28 -5.26
N LEU A 113 -9.68 6.47 -4.91
CA LEU A 113 -8.33 6.97 -4.62
C LEU A 113 -7.71 7.68 -5.82
N GLN A 114 -7.86 7.11 -7.03
CA GLN A 114 -7.34 7.71 -8.26
C GLN A 114 -8.05 9.03 -8.59
N LYS A 115 -9.38 9.09 -8.46
CA LYS A 115 -10.16 10.32 -8.69
C LYS A 115 -9.79 11.45 -7.72
N GLN A 116 -9.45 11.10 -6.48
CA GLN A 116 -8.97 12.07 -5.49
C GLN A 116 -7.50 12.49 -5.71
N GLY A 117 -6.77 11.81 -6.60
CA GLY A 117 -5.37 12.10 -6.89
C GLY A 117 -4.38 11.63 -5.80
N VAL A 118 -4.85 10.83 -4.84
CA VAL A 118 -4.05 10.38 -3.68
C VAL A 118 -3.26 9.11 -3.97
N ALA A 119 -3.61 8.38 -5.02
CA ALA A 119 -2.87 7.20 -5.46
C ALA A 119 -2.78 7.11 -7.00
N ARG A 120 -1.69 6.54 -7.52
CA ARG A 120 -1.44 6.34 -8.96
C ARG A 120 -1.12 4.86 -9.26
N PRO A 121 -1.33 4.35 -10.47
CA PRO A 121 -0.84 3.03 -10.86
C PRO A 121 0.70 2.97 -10.75
N PHE A 122 1.24 1.85 -10.27
CA PHE A 122 2.68 1.56 -10.36
C PHE A 122 2.96 0.87 -11.70
N THR A 123 3.81 1.46 -12.53
CA THR A 123 4.10 0.96 -13.88
C THR A 123 5.54 0.47 -14.04
N GLY A 124 6.43 0.82 -13.11
CA GLY A 124 7.87 0.57 -13.23
C GLY A 124 8.59 1.57 -14.13
N MET A 125 7.90 2.64 -14.58
CA MET A 125 8.48 3.73 -15.38
C MET A 125 8.73 4.99 -14.54
N GLU A 126 8.43 4.94 -13.25
CA GLU A 126 8.51 6.08 -12.36
C GLU A 126 9.96 6.42 -12.01
N ASN A 127 10.24 7.73 -11.93
CA ASN A 127 11.42 8.25 -11.27
C ASN A 127 11.10 8.48 -9.78
N ILE A 128 11.57 7.60 -8.89
CA ILE A 128 11.22 7.64 -7.46
C ILE A 128 11.81 8.87 -6.74
N THR A 129 12.76 9.58 -7.34
CA THR A 129 13.20 10.89 -6.80
C THR A 129 12.17 11.99 -7.00
N GLU A 130 11.24 11.82 -7.95
CA GLU A 130 10.13 12.75 -8.14
C GLU A 130 9.04 12.46 -7.11
N SER A 131 8.60 13.51 -6.42
CA SER A 131 7.57 13.41 -5.40
C SER A 131 6.35 14.25 -5.76
N TRP A 132 5.19 13.84 -5.25
CA TRP A 132 3.98 14.65 -5.24
C TRP A 132 3.32 14.53 -3.88
N PHE A 133 2.58 15.57 -3.53
CA PHE A 133 1.89 15.66 -2.25
C PHE A 133 0.41 15.93 -2.47
N TYR A 134 -0.39 15.52 -1.50
CA TYR A 134 -1.82 15.75 -1.45
C TYR A 134 -2.22 15.93 0.01
N PRO A 135 -3.36 16.58 0.29
CA PRO A 135 -3.89 16.66 1.64
C PRO A 135 -4.04 15.24 2.22
N PRO A 136 -3.40 14.92 3.36
CA PRO A 136 -3.52 13.61 3.97
C PRO A 136 -4.97 13.21 4.16
N LEU A 137 -5.30 11.95 3.81
CA LEU A 137 -6.63 11.43 4.09
C LEU A 137 -6.87 11.40 5.60
N ASN A 138 -8.11 11.67 5.99
CA ASN A 138 -8.54 11.66 7.40
C ASN A 138 -9.84 10.86 7.59
N ASP A 139 -10.06 9.88 6.71
CA ASP A 139 -11.29 9.09 6.63
C ASP A 139 -11.60 8.41 7.97
N THR A 140 -10.57 7.96 8.70
CA THR A 140 -10.73 7.31 10.00
C THR A 140 -11.32 8.26 11.04
N ALA A 141 -10.83 9.51 11.14
CA ALA A 141 -11.39 10.47 12.09
C ALA A 141 -12.79 10.93 11.67
N VAL A 142 -13.03 11.09 10.37
CA VAL A 142 -14.35 11.42 9.82
C VAL A 142 -15.35 10.30 10.16
N ALA A 143 -15.01 9.05 9.88
CA ALA A 143 -15.83 7.89 10.20
C ALA A 143 -16.08 7.77 11.71
N ALA A 144 -15.04 7.93 12.54
CA ALA A 144 -15.18 7.90 14.00
C ALA A 144 -16.14 9.00 14.50
N SER A 145 -16.03 10.21 13.97
CA SER A 145 -16.91 11.33 14.32
C SER A 145 -18.37 11.05 13.97
N GLN A 146 -18.63 10.43 12.81
CA GLN A 146 -19.99 10.03 12.41
C GLN A 146 -20.57 8.95 13.32
N VAL A 147 -19.76 7.96 13.71
CA VAL A 147 -20.18 6.92 14.67
C VAL A 147 -20.50 7.52 16.04
N ILE A 148 -19.65 8.42 16.54
CA ILE A 148 -19.87 9.12 17.82
C ILE A 148 -21.17 9.93 17.77
N ALA A 149 -21.40 10.68 16.68
CA ALA A 149 -22.63 11.44 16.50
C ALA A 149 -23.89 10.56 16.47
N ALA A 150 -23.84 9.42 15.77
CA ALA A 150 -24.94 8.46 15.70
C ALA A 150 -25.25 7.81 17.06
N LEU A 151 -24.23 7.56 17.88
CA LEU A 151 -24.41 7.04 19.24
C LEU A 151 -24.99 8.09 20.18
N ALA A 152 -24.55 9.34 20.08
CA ALA A 152 -25.07 10.45 20.87
C ALA A 152 -26.57 10.68 20.63
N GLN A 153 -27.05 10.54 19.39
CA GLN A 153 -28.48 10.59 19.05
C GLN A 153 -29.31 9.52 19.77
N ARG A 154 -28.68 8.43 20.23
CA ARG A 154 -29.31 7.35 21.00
C ARG A 154 -29.07 7.49 22.51
N GLY A 155 -28.46 8.58 22.97
CA GLY A 155 -28.13 8.82 24.38
C GLY A 155 -26.84 8.15 24.88
N TRP A 156 -26.02 7.59 23.98
CA TRP A 156 -24.77 6.92 24.34
C TRP A 156 -23.58 7.86 24.15
N THR A 157 -22.61 7.80 25.06
CA THR A 157 -21.35 8.56 24.96
C THR A 157 -20.16 7.61 24.98
N ILE A 158 -19.22 7.81 24.06
CA ILE A 158 -17.91 7.14 24.07
C ILE A 158 -16.95 8.03 24.85
N ARG A 159 -16.32 7.49 25.89
CA ARG A 159 -15.20 8.15 26.57
C ARG A 159 -13.90 7.73 25.86
N ALA A 160 -13.08 8.72 25.53
CA ALA A 160 -11.73 8.52 25.02
C ALA A 160 -10.79 8.04 26.13
#